data_AF-A0A976FKH5-F1
#
_entry.id   AF-A0A976FKH5-F1
#
_cell.length_a   1.000
_cell.length_b   1.000
_cell.length_c   1.000
_cell.angle_alpha   90.00
_cell.angle_beta   90.00
_cell.angle_gamma   90.00
#
_symmetry.space_group_name_H-M   'P 1'
#
loop_
_entity.id
_entity.type
_entity.pdbx_description
1 polymer ?
#
loop_
_entity_poly.entity_id
_entity_poly.type
_entity_poly.pdbx_seq_one_letter_code
_entity_poly.pdbx_strand_id
1 'polypeptide(L)'
;MPHTLPPRPALSSMHVLVPSHCSEKENRDFGWRMAPSEPVPVEASPFSAYKRRAMSLSELLPRPRASSTKALASAFFSVRTRTTEKMASFRSQSENICKKTSPISGWRLPNAMKANGMGRSSPVAKHRFRWEEHRCWQHAQASFEYHGEDAGVASSYFHIVADGVSSPFSRNSLNAIDATPVSSAILSAEVVRCVQTALQELTSRNTEPIGQLAFEHAIVDAIKMARINCFQYRNSRLATTLVVSYFSRWTGKLLTFSLGDSKCVVVRQGKIVYETLAVLREFNVPTVVNLKEQILAKDYVVQGFALQSGDICLTFSDGLGDNVYKDDLLATVASCELDERGLQSVCQKLLNMSKMMATEEATEQLFPFATAAVVEYRERTLQETKLALEGDVDTSGVDHRAISLELFNRHKGKETLDRHLMLRRPSRKHHYSLMQLKAMAEMKTKKPDDITLYMTRFSQKNEPFLEH
;
A
#
# COMPACT_ATOMS: atom_id res chain seq x y z
N MET A 1 10.11 6.63 66.88
CA MET A 1 8.82 7.35 66.91
C MET A 1 8.08 7.07 65.60
N PRO A 2 7.28 5.99 65.52
CA PRO A 2 6.41 5.71 64.39
C PRO A 2 4.97 6.10 64.71
N HIS A 3 4.28 6.80 63.81
CA HIS A 3 2.83 7.01 63.92
C HIS A 3 2.08 5.97 63.08
N THR A 4 1.56 4.98 63.80
CA THR A 4 0.52 4.04 63.39
C THR A 4 -0.84 4.72 63.37
N LEU A 5 -1.61 4.57 62.30
CA LEU A 5 -3.05 4.85 62.26
C LEU A 5 -3.86 3.54 62.35
N PRO A 6 -5.04 3.55 63.01
CA PRO A 6 -5.81 2.36 63.34
C PRO A 6 -6.83 1.93 62.24
N PRO A 7 -7.36 0.69 62.30
CA PRO A 7 -8.28 0.14 61.29
C PRO A 7 -9.77 0.15 61.71
N ARG A 8 -10.65 -0.11 60.71
CA ARG A 8 -12.07 -0.63 60.73
C ARG A 8 -13.12 0.35 60.14
N PRO A 9 -14.33 -0.12 59.70
CA PRO A 9 -14.90 -1.48 59.72
C PRO A 9 -15.47 -2.02 58.39
N ALA A 10 -15.84 -3.31 58.41
CA ALA A 10 -16.60 -4.04 57.39
C ALA A 10 -18.10 -4.08 57.75
N LEU A 11 -18.97 -3.92 56.76
CA LEU A 11 -20.43 -4.17 56.72
C LEU A 11 -20.81 -4.28 55.23
N SER A 12 -21.80 -5.01 54.73
CA SER A 12 -22.65 -6.11 55.16
C SER A 12 -23.35 -6.56 53.86
N SER A 13 -23.63 -7.85 53.76
CA SER A 13 -24.39 -8.52 52.71
C SER A 13 -25.77 -7.92 52.45
N MET A 14 -26.21 -7.91 51.18
CA MET A 14 -27.61 -8.12 50.83
C MET A 14 -27.72 -9.13 49.68
N HIS A 15 -28.38 -10.24 50.00
CA HIS A 15 -28.93 -11.22 49.08
C HIS A 15 -30.10 -10.64 48.29
N VAL A 16 -30.22 -10.98 47.00
CA VAL A 16 -31.53 -11.10 46.34
C VAL A 16 -31.56 -12.40 45.54
N LEU A 17 -32.65 -13.13 45.77
CA LEU A 17 -32.98 -14.47 45.32
C LEU A 17 -33.27 -14.57 43.82
N VAL A 18 -32.89 -15.73 43.30
CA VAL A 18 -33.31 -16.39 42.06
C VAL A 18 -34.82 -16.75 42.12
N PRO A 19 -35.48 -16.90 40.95
CA PRO A 19 -36.10 -18.21 40.72
C PRO A 19 -35.72 -18.83 39.37
N SER A 20 -35.40 -20.12 39.44
CA SER A 20 -35.22 -21.08 38.37
C SER A 20 -36.56 -21.68 37.95
N HIS A 21 -36.74 -22.04 36.68
CA HIS A 21 -37.03 -23.44 36.30
C HIS A 21 -36.97 -23.70 34.80
N CYS A 22 -36.35 -24.85 34.48
CA CYS A 22 -36.64 -25.87 33.45
C CYS A 22 -37.00 -25.43 32.02
N SER A 23 -36.15 -25.65 31.00
CA SER A 23 -35.73 -26.91 30.35
C SER A 23 -36.54 -27.19 29.09
N GLU A 24 -35.88 -27.26 27.94
CA GLU A 24 -36.00 -28.39 27.01
C GLU A 24 -34.94 -28.33 25.91
N LYS A 25 -34.48 -29.52 25.51
CA LYS A 25 -33.53 -29.80 24.45
C LYS A 25 -34.19 -29.60 23.10
N GLU A 26 -33.48 -29.05 22.12
CA GLU A 26 -33.52 -29.61 20.76
C GLU A 26 -32.30 -29.25 19.91
N ASN A 27 -31.73 -30.30 19.31
CA ASN A 27 -30.81 -30.28 18.20
C ASN A 27 -31.36 -29.45 17.03
N ARG A 28 -30.54 -28.64 16.37
CA ARG A 28 -30.36 -28.61 14.90
C ARG A 28 -29.32 -27.57 14.44
N ASP A 29 -28.47 -28.05 13.54
CA ASP A 29 -27.83 -27.35 12.42
C ASP A 29 -26.95 -26.11 12.70
N PHE A 30 -25.64 -26.36 12.77
CA PHE A 30 -24.60 -25.36 12.55
C PHE A 30 -24.59 -24.92 11.08
N GLY A 31 -25.46 -23.97 10.75
CA GLY A 31 -25.42 -23.20 9.51
C GLY A 31 -24.34 -22.11 9.57
N TRP A 32 -23.44 -22.15 8.59
CA TRP A 32 -22.44 -21.12 8.30
C TRP A 32 -23.05 -19.71 8.28
N ARG A 33 -22.53 -18.79 9.10
CA ARG A 33 -22.78 -17.35 8.94
C ARG A 33 -21.58 -16.70 8.27
N MET A 34 -21.77 -16.37 7.00
CA MET A 34 -20.95 -15.44 6.22
C MET A 34 -20.95 -14.06 6.89
N ALA A 35 -19.85 -13.32 6.72
CA ALA A 35 -19.75 -11.92 7.10
C ALA A 35 -20.85 -11.08 6.43
N PRO A 36 -21.44 -10.08 7.11
CA PRO A 36 -22.47 -9.24 6.52
C PRO A 36 -21.88 -8.35 5.42
N SER A 37 -22.55 -8.31 4.28
CA SER A 37 -22.19 -7.55 3.08
C SER A 37 -23.01 -6.27 2.92
N GLU A 38 -23.34 -5.57 4.01
CA GLU A 38 -24.08 -4.30 3.95
C GLU A 38 -23.20 -3.12 4.35
N PRO A 39 -23.20 -2.02 3.57
CA PRO A 39 -22.49 -0.79 3.93
C PRO A 39 -23.18 -0.09 5.11
N VAL A 40 -22.38 0.34 6.09
CA VAL A 40 -22.82 1.17 7.22
C VAL A 40 -23.23 2.56 6.71
N PRO A 41 -24.38 3.13 7.13
CA PRO A 41 -24.77 4.48 6.75
C PRO A 41 -23.80 5.51 7.34
N VAL A 42 -23.28 6.40 6.50
CA VAL A 42 -22.42 7.52 6.93
C VAL A 42 -23.28 8.77 7.11
N GLU A 43 -23.26 9.35 8.32
CA GLU A 43 -23.87 10.65 8.61
C GLU A 43 -23.17 11.76 7.80
N ALA A 44 -23.97 12.65 7.21
CA ALA A 44 -23.49 13.75 6.39
C ALA A 44 -22.73 14.79 7.23
N SER A 45 -21.48 15.06 6.82
CA SER A 45 -20.66 16.13 7.39
C SER A 45 -21.16 17.53 6.96
N PRO A 46 -21.12 18.55 7.84
CA PRO A 46 -21.59 19.91 7.56
C PRO A 46 -20.71 20.71 6.57
N PHE A 47 -19.67 20.12 5.98
CA PHE A 47 -18.77 20.79 5.03
C PHE A 47 -19.11 20.58 3.55
N SER A 48 -20.38 20.28 3.21
CA SER A 48 -20.79 19.95 1.84
C SER A 48 -20.92 21.13 0.86
N ALA A 49 -20.68 22.38 1.29
CA ALA A 49 -21.01 23.56 0.48
C ALA A 49 -20.04 23.87 -0.67
N TYR A 50 -18.85 23.23 -0.75
CA TYR A 50 -17.85 23.55 -1.80
C TYR A 50 -17.25 22.35 -2.55
N LYS A 51 -17.79 21.14 -2.38
CA LYS A 51 -17.32 19.96 -3.14
C LYS A 51 -18.22 19.71 -4.35
N ARG A 52 -17.67 19.86 -5.57
CA ARG A 52 -18.28 19.27 -6.77
C ARG A 52 -18.13 17.76 -6.67
N ARG A 53 -19.22 17.09 -6.32
CA ARG A 53 -19.33 15.63 -6.32
C ARG A 53 -19.08 15.12 -7.75
N ALA A 54 -18.09 14.26 -7.93
CA ALA A 54 -18.00 13.45 -9.14
C ALA A 54 -19.17 12.45 -9.12
N MET A 55 -20.00 12.47 -10.16
CA MET A 55 -21.13 11.54 -10.28
C MET A 55 -20.62 10.11 -10.46
N SER A 56 -21.24 9.17 -9.75
CA SER A 56 -20.94 7.74 -9.88
C SER A 56 -21.45 7.22 -11.23
N LEU A 57 -20.74 6.26 -11.81
CA LEU A 57 -21.06 5.67 -13.13
C LEU A 57 -22.45 5.00 -13.18
N SER A 58 -23.05 4.68 -12.02
CA SER A 58 -24.43 4.20 -11.87
C SER A 58 -25.52 5.26 -12.14
N GLU A 59 -25.18 6.55 -12.08
CA GLU A 59 -26.16 7.64 -12.27
C GLU A 59 -26.28 8.11 -13.72
N LEU A 60 -25.41 7.63 -14.63
CA LEU A 60 -25.36 8.04 -16.05
C LEU A 60 -26.06 7.07 -17.02
N LEU A 61 -26.73 6.03 -16.53
CA LEU A 61 -27.42 5.06 -17.38
C LEU A 61 -28.94 5.27 -17.35
N PRO A 62 -29.62 5.56 -18.48
CA PRO A 62 -31.07 5.55 -18.54
C PRO A 62 -31.59 4.12 -18.33
N ARG A 63 -32.49 3.93 -17.36
CA ARG A 63 -33.26 2.70 -17.18
C ARG A 63 -34.02 2.37 -18.48
N PRO A 64 -33.80 1.22 -19.13
CA PRO A 64 -34.60 0.83 -20.27
C PRO A 64 -35.98 0.37 -19.81
N ARG A 65 -37.03 0.96 -20.40
CA ARG A 65 -38.39 0.41 -20.37
C ARG A 65 -38.44 -0.89 -21.20
N ALA A 66 -39.20 -1.85 -20.70
CA ALA A 66 -39.34 -3.18 -21.27
C ALA A 66 -40.06 -3.17 -22.63
N SER A 67 -39.50 -3.86 -23.63
CA SER A 67 -40.25 -4.73 -24.55
C SER A 67 -39.36 -5.62 -25.44
N SER A 68 -39.87 -6.84 -25.67
CA SER A 68 -39.57 -7.85 -26.70
C SER A 68 -38.11 -8.29 -26.95
N THR A 69 -37.80 -9.38 -26.24
CA THR A 69 -36.97 -10.56 -26.53
C THR A 69 -36.64 -10.97 -27.98
N LYS A 70 -35.46 -11.62 -28.07
CA LYS A 70 -35.07 -12.76 -28.96
C LYS A 70 -34.74 -12.46 -30.43
N ALA A 71 -33.55 -11.89 -30.66
CA ALA A 71 -32.80 -12.09 -31.93
C ALA A 71 -31.28 -11.87 -31.81
N LEU A 72 -30.80 -11.08 -30.83
CA LEU A 72 -29.39 -10.67 -30.74
C LEU A 72 -28.46 -11.62 -29.97
N ALA A 73 -28.99 -12.57 -29.20
CA ALA A 73 -28.17 -13.48 -28.38
C ALA A 73 -27.43 -14.56 -29.19
N SER A 74 -27.82 -14.81 -30.44
CA SER A 74 -27.19 -15.81 -31.32
C SER A 74 -25.92 -15.28 -32.01
N ALA A 75 -25.83 -13.97 -32.27
CA ALA A 75 -24.72 -13.38 -33.01
C ALA A 75 -23.42 -13.23 -32.19
N PHE A 76 -23.52 -13.09 -30.86
CA PHE A 76 -22.35 -12.88 -29.99
C PHE A 76 -21.65 -14.17 -29.52
N PHE A 77 -22.34 -15.32 -29.55
CA PHE A 77 -21.71 -16.60 -29.23
C PHE A 77 -20.90 -17.18 -30.40
N SER A 78 -21.24 -16.83 -31.65
CA SER A 78 -20.54 -17.28 -32.87
C SER A 78 -19.18 -16.59 -33.10
N VAL A 79 -18.99 -15.37 -32.60
CA VAL A 79 -17.73 -14.61 -32.76
C VAL A 79 -16.67 -14.98 -31.71
N ARG A 80 -17.09 -15.57 -30.58
CA ARG A 80 -16.21 -15.89 -29.44
C ARG A 80 -15.44 -17.21 -29.61
N THR A 81 -15.93 -18.14 -30.43
CA THR A 81 -15.27 -19.43 -30.70
C THR A 81 -14.24 -19.35 -31.83
N ARG A 82 -14.47 -18.50 -32.85
CA ARG A 82 -13.56 -18.37 -34.00
C ARG A 82 -12.25 -17.63 -33.71
N THR A 83 -12.19 -16.84 -32.64
CA THR A 83 -10.99 -16.09 -32.22
C THR A 83 -10.08 -16.90 -31.29
N THR A 84 -10.63 -17.85 -30.52
CA THR A 84 -9.85 -18.75 -29.66
C THR A 84 -9.17 -19.87 -30.45
N GLU A 85 -9.81 -20.39 -31.51
CA GLU A 85 -9.21 -21.41 -32.39
C GLU A 85 -8.04 -20.87 -33.23
N LYS A 86 -8.10 -19.60 -33.68
CA LYS A 86 -7.00 -18.96 -34.42
C LYS A 86 -5.79 -18.64 -33.55
N MET A 87 -5.94 -18.39 -32.25
CA MET A 87 -4.79 -18.17 -31.35
C MET A 87 -4.12 -19.47 -30.88
N ALA A 88 -4.84 -20.60 -30.92
CA ALA A 88 -4.25 -21.92 -30.66
C ALA A 88 -3.35 -22.39 -31.82
N SER A 89 -3.66 -22.05 -33.08
CA SER A 89 -2.83 -22.46 -34.23
C SER A 89 -1.52 -21.67 -34.38
N PHE A 90 -1.41 -20.48 -33.78
CA PHE A 90 -0.17 -19.68 -33.78
C PHE A 90 0.85 -20.11 -32.72
N ARG A 91 0.46 -20.92 -31.73
CA ARG A 91 1.38 -21.46 -30.72
C ARG A 91 2.10 -22.75 -31.16
N SER A 92 1.67 -23.37 -32.25
CA SER A 92 2.26 -24.63 -32.78
C SER A 92 3.39 -24.41 -33.82
N GLN A 93 3.58 -23.17 -34.32
CA GLN A 93 4.56 -22.89 -35.39
C GLN A 93 5.81 -22.10 -34.95
N SER A 94 6.01 -21.84 -33.64
CA SER A 94 7.17 -21.06 -33.16
C SER A 94 8.28 -21.88 -32.47
N GLU A 95 8.15 -23.21 -32.37
CA GLU A 95 9.17 -24.06 -31.72
C GLU A 95 10.32 -24.51 -32.63
N ASN A 96 10.35 -24.15 -33.93
CA ASN A 96 11.38 -24.63 -34.87
C ASN A 96 12.44 -23.60 -35.29
N ILE A 97 12.59 -22.47 -34.61
CA ILE A 97 13.66 -21.50 -34.92
C ILE A 97 14.48 -21.18 -33.66
N CYS A 98 15.10 -22.23 -33.11
CA CYS A 98 16.36 -22.08 -32.39
C CYS A 98 17.51 -22.20 -33.41
N LYS A 99 18.32 -21.15 -33.58
CA LYS A 99 19.79 -21.19 -33.67
C LYS A 99 20.36 -19.87 -34.21
N LYS A 100 21.08 -19.16 -33.31
CA LYS A 100 22.38 -18.45 -33.51
C LYS A 100 22.45 -17.03 -32.92
N THR A 101 23.53 -16.88 -32.15
CA THR A 101 24.34 -15.70 -31.80
C THR A 101 23.81 -14.68 -30.78
N SER A 102 24.37 -14.78 -29.56
CA SER A 102 24.60 -13.70 -28.59
C SER A 102 25.65 -12.69 -29.11
N PRO A 103 25.74 -11.46 -28.56
CA PRO A 103 26.59 -11.22 -27.38
C PRO A 103 25.96 -10.28 -26.31
N ILE A 104 26.04 -10.63 -25.03
CA ILE A 104 26.91 -10.05 -23.98
C ILE A 104 26.76 -8.53 -23.76
N SER A 105 26.04 -8.14 -22.70
CA SER A 105 26.49 -7.13 -21.73
C SER A 105 25.57 -7.12 -20.48
N GLY A 106 26.07 -7.71 -19.39
CA GLY A 106 25.43 -7.69 -18.07
C GLY A 106 26.13 -6.68 -17.17
N TRP A 107 25.35 -5.81 -16.53
CA TRP A 107 25.85 -4.91 -15.49
C TRP A 107 26.03 -5.69 -14.18
N ARG A 108 27.28 -5.82 -13.73
CA ARG A 108 27.66 -6.36 -12.42
C ARG A 108 27.70 -5.22 -11.39
N LEU A 109 27.10 -5.47 -10.23
CA LEU A 109 27.38 -4.70 -9.00
C LEU A 109 28.78 -5.06 -8.47
N PRO A 110 29.50 -4.12 -7.82
CA PRO A 110 30.87 -4.34 -7.38
C PRO A 110 30.97 -5.27 -6.16
N ASN A 111 31.90 -6.22 -6.27
CA ASN A 111 32.34 -7.12 -5.21
C ASN A 111 33.34 -6.40 -4.29
N ALA A 112 33.05 -6.34 -2.99
CA ALA A 112 34.06 -6.22 -1.96
C ALA A 112 33.58 -6.92 -0.68
N MET A 113 33.87 -8.22 -0.58
CA MET A 113 34.25 -8.94 0.64
C MET A 113 34.37 -10.43 0.30
N LYS A 114 35.59 -10.87 0.03
CA LYS A 114 35.98 -12.29 0.11
C LYS A 114 36.78 -12.48 1.38
N ALA A 115 36.28 -13.31 2.29
CA ALA A 115 37.10 -14.06 3.22
C ALA A 115 36.55 -15.50 3.26
N ASN A 116 37.46 -16.44 3.03
CA ASN A 116 37.22 -17.87 2.97
C ASN A 116 36.90 -18.47 4.35
N GLY A 117 36.09 -19.53 4.36
CA GLY A 117 35.95 -20.42 5.52
C GLY A 117 35.02 -21.59 5.22
N MET A 118 35.58 -22.71 4.77
CA MET A 118 34.93 -24.02 4.74
C MET A 118 34.47 -24.40 6.15
N GLY A 119 33.21 -24.81 6.31
CA GLY A 119 32.72 -25.32 7.58
C GLY A 119 31.26 -25.77 7.54
N ARG A 120 31.07 -27.07 7.30
CA ARG A 120 29.93 -27.92 7.70
C ARG A 120 28.52 -27.32 7.62
N SER A 121 27.76 -27.84 6.68
CA SER A 121 26.29 -27.80 6.65
C SER A 121 25.70 -28.36 7.94
N SER A 122 25.29 -27.47 8.85
CA SER A 122 24.36 -27.82 9.92
C SER A 122 22.99 -28.16 9.31
N PRO A 123 22.29 -29.20 9.80
CA PRO A 123 20.97 -29.53 9.31
C PRO A 123 20.00 -28.46 9.80
N VAL A 124 19.62 -27.53 8.92
CA VAL A 124 18.53 -26.59 9.19
C VAL A 124 17.26 -27.42 9.35
N ALA A 125 16.77 -27.50 10.59
CA ALA A 125 15.60 -28.27 10.96
C ALA A 125 14.40 -27.96 10.04
N LYS A 126 13.80 -29.02 9.49
CA LYS A 126 12.64 -29.01 8.58
C LYS A 126 11.33 -28.61 9.27
N HIS A 127 11.32 -27.56 10.08
CA HIS A 127 10.06 -26.91 10.46
C HIS A 127 9.76 -25.81 9.44
N ARG A 128 9.39 -26.21 8.21
CA ARG A 128 8.76 -25.28 7.27
C ARG A 128 7.42 -24.90 7.86
N PHE A 129 7.36 -23.67 8.36
CA PHE A 129 6.14 -23.06 8.85
C PHE A 129 5.11 -23.05 7.70
N ARG A 130 4.08 -23.90 7.82
CA ARG A 130 2.98 -24.01 6.85
C ARG A 130 1.75 -23.37 7.49
N TRP A 131 1.17 -22.37 6.83
CA TRP A 131 -0.06 -21.76 7.31
C TRP A 131 -1.23 -22.69 6.97
N GLU A 132 -1.88 -23.24 8.00
CA GLU A 132 -3.14 -23.98 7.84
C GLU A 132 -4.32 -23.02 7.69
N GLU A 133 -5.35 -23.48 6.99
CA GLU A 133 -6.57 -22.74 6.63
C GLU A 133 -7.43 -22.35 7.85
N HIS A 134 -7.14 -22.93 9.02
CA HIS A 134 -7.86 -22.72 10.27
C HIS A 134 -7.10 -21.84 11.29
N ARG A 135 -6.02 -21.16 10.89
CA ARG A 135 -5.33 -20.21 11.77
C ARG A 135 -6.11 -18.90 11.86
N CYS A 136 -6.26 -18.39 13.09
CA CYS A 136 -6.95 -17.15 13.39
C CYS A 136 -6.07 -15.96 12.98
N TRP A 137 -6.11 -15.60 11.69
CA TRP A 137 -5.58 -14.34 11.22
C TRP A 137 -6.50 -13.23 11.67
N GLN A 138 -5.92 -12.21 12.30
CA GLN A 138 -6.65 -10.98 12.56
C GLN A 138 -6.37 -10.05 11.38
N HIS A 139 -7.44 -9.63 10.72
CA HIS A 139 -7.39 -8.65 9.66
C HIS A 139 -8.00 -7.35 10.15
N ALA A 140 -7.43 -6.24 9.72
CA ALA A 140 -7.99 -4.92 9.95
C ALA A 140 -7.78 -4.06 8.71
N GLN A 141 -8.68 -3.11 8.53
CA GLN A 141 -8.62 -2.17 7.41
C GLN A 141 -9.17 -0.81 7.82
N ALA A 142 -8.62 0.24 7.24
CA ALA A 142 -9.11 1.59 7.42
C ALA A 142 -8.85 2.37 6.14
N SER A 143 -9.79 3.24 5.79
CA SER A 143 -9.63 4.15 4.65
C SER A 143 -10.19 5.53 4.94
N PHE A 144 -9.68 6.53 4.24
CA PHE A 144 -10.16 7.90 4.26
C PHE A 144 -10.02 8.49 2.86
N GLU A 145 -11.11 9.04 2.34
CA GLU A 145 -11.15 9.68 1.03
C GLU A 145 -11.07 11.19 1.18
N TYR A 146 -9.97 11.76 0.71
CA TYR A 146 -9.78 13.19 0.52
C TYR A 146 -10.02 13.57 -0.95
N HIS A 147 -9.29 12.94 -1.88
CA HIS A 147 -9.42 13.06 -3.33
C HIS A 147 -10.29 11.94 -3.94
N GLY A 148 -10.30 10.76 -3.32
CA GLY A 148 -11.05 9.59 -3.78
C GLY A 148 -10.40 8.88 -4.97
N GLU A 149 -9.07 8.91 -5.07
CA GLU A 149 -8.26 8.30 -6.12
C GLU A 149 -7.55 7.01 -5.70
N ASP A 150 -7.43 6.78 -4.40
CA ASP A 150 -7.01 5.51 -3.81
C ASP A 150 -7.98 4.37 -4.17
N ALA A 151 -7.42 3.20 -4.39
CA ALA A 151 -8.14 1.94 -4.45
C ALA A 151 -7.38 0.85 -3.69
N GLY A 152 -8.10 -0.08 -3.08
CA GLY A 152 -7.47 -1.19 -2.41
C GLY A 152 -8.40 -2.37 -2.20
N VAL A 153 -7.81 -3.53 -1.96
CA VAL A 153 -8.53 -4.70 -1.49
C VAL A 153 -7.62 -5.58 -0.65
N ALA A 154 -8.19 -6.19 0.39
CA ALA A 154 -7.53 -7.20 1.18
C ALA A 154 -8.28 -8.53 1.10
N SER A 155 -7.51 -9.61 1.25
CA SER A 155 -8.02 -10.95 1.52
C SER A 155 -7.14 -11.59 2.59
N SER A 156 -7.48 -12.81 2.97
CA SER A 156 -6.63 -13.64 3.82
C SER A 156 -5.22 -13.81 3.23
N TYR A 157 -5.08 -13.84 1.90
CA TYR A 157 -3.81 -14.17 1.23
C TYR A 157 -3.08 -12.98 0.63
N PHE A 158 -3.67 -11.78 0.62
CA PHE A 158 -3.00 -10.63 0.05
C PHE A 158 -3.59 -9.29 0.51
N HIS A 159 -2.76 -8.25 0.43
CA HIS A 159 -3.19 -6.85 0.40
C HIS A 159 -2.80 -6.24 -0.94
N ILE A 160 -3.67 -5.41 -1.51
CA ILE A 160 -3.40 -4.63 -2.71
C ILE A 160 -3.80 -3.20 -2.41
N VAL A 161 -2.89 -2.25 -2.64
CA VAL A 161 -3.16 -0.81 -2.55
C VAL A 161 -2.61 -0.16 -3.80
N ALA A 162 -3.42 0.67 -4.44
CA ALA A 162 -3.06 1.49 -5.58
C ALA A 162 -3.52 2.92 -5.31
N ASP A 163 -2.57 3.84 -5.22
CA ASP A 163 -2.85 5.26 -5.00
C ASP A 163 -2.89 5.98 -6.36
N GLY A 164 -3.97 6.71 -6.61
CA GLY A 164 -4.18 7.41 -7.86
C GLY A 164 -3.47 8.75 -7.87
N VAL A 165 -2.53 8.93 -8.79
CA VAL A 165 -1.76 10.18 -8.88
C VAL A 165 -2.52 11.15 -9.80
N SER A 166 -3.13 12.16 -9.22
CA SER A 166 -3.57 13.34 -9.96
C SER A 166 -2.36 14.06 -10.56
N SER A 167 -2.25 14.08 -11.89
CA SER A 167 -1.31 15.00 -12.55
C SER A 167 -1.62 16.42 -12.06
N PRO A 168 -0.63 17.21 -11.61
CA PRO A 168 -0.85 18.65 -11.51
C PRO A 168 -1.24 19.08 -12.91
N PHE A 169 -2.48 19.53 -13.09
CA PHE A 169 -2.87 20.19 -14.32
C PHE A 169 -1.91 21.35 -14.46
N SER A 170 -0.97 21.30 -15.42
CA SER A 170 -0.33 22.53 -15.83
C SER A 170 -1.46 23.48 -16.19
N ARG A 171 -1.52 24.67 -15.58
CA ARG A 171 -2.56 25.69 -15.87
C ARG A 171 -2.78 25.89 -17.37
N ASN A 172 -1.75 25.62 -18.19
CA ASN A 172 -1.78 25.70 -19.65
C ASN A 172 -2.46 24.51 -20.36
N SER A 173 -2.75 23.40 -19.68
CA SER A 173 -3.39 22.20 -20.27
C SER A 173 -4.90 22.17 -20.13
N LEU A 174 -5.47 22.95 -19.19
CA LEU A 174 -6.93 23.14 -19.09
C LEU A 174 -7.48 24.01 -20.23
N ASN A 175 -6.65 24.89 -20.79
CA ASN A 175 -7.06 25.77 -21.90
C ASN A 175 -6.98 25.09 -23.29
N ALA A 176 -6.36 23.91 -23.38
CA ALA A 176 -6.03 23.28 -24.66
C ALA A 176 -6.77 21.96 -24.94
N ILE A 177 -7.57 21.47 -23.99
CA ILE A 177 -8.25 20.18 -24.14
C ILE A 177 -9.68 20.30 -23.61
N ASP A 178 -10.66 20.34 -24.52
CA ASP A 178 -12.12 20.25 -24.30
C ASP A 178 -12.57 18.92 -23.66
N ALA A 179 -11.67 18.17 -23.01
CA ALA A 179 -11.99 16.89 -22.40
C ALA A 179 -12.33 17.09 -20.93
N THR A 180 -13.45 16.49 -20.52
CA THR A 180 -13.82 16.38 -19.11
C THR A 180 -12.67 15.76 -18.31
N PRO A 181 -12.28 16.32 -17.16
CA PRO A 181 -11.23 15.75 -16.33
C PRO A 181 -11.64 14.35 -15.90
N VAL A 182 -10.77 13.38 -16.17
CA VAL A 182 -10.96 11.97 -15.79
C VAL A 182 -10.06 11.72 -14.58
N SER A 183 -10.62 11.21 -13.49
CA SER A 183 -9.89 10.94 -12.25
C SER A 183 -9.02 9.68 -12.37
N SER A 184 -7.86 9.71 -11.74
CA SER A 184 -6.94 8.57 -11.66
C SER A 184 -7.56 7.37 -10.92
N ALA A 185 -8.62 7.59 -10.12
CA ALA A 185 -9.41 6.54 -9.46
C ALA A 185 -9.84 5.41 -10.41
N ILE A 186 -10.14 5.74 -11.67
CA ILE A 186 -10.54 4.75 -12.69
C ILE A 186 -9.41 3.75 -12.94
N LEU A 187 -8.17 4.25 -13.07
CA LEU A 187 -7.02 3.39 -13.30
C LEU A 187 -6.63 2.65 -12.04
N SER A 188 -6.63 3.31 -10.87
CA SER A 188 -6.34 2.68 -9.58
C SER A 188 -7.28 1.49 -9.32
N ALA A 189 -8.59 1.71 -9.44
CA ALA A 189 -9.60 0.67 -9.23
C ALA A 189 -9.45 -0.49 -10.21
N GLU A 190 -9.18 -0.21 -11.49
CA GLU A 190 -9.06 -1.24 -12.51
C GLU A 190 -7.77 -2.06 -12.36
N VAL A 191 -6.66 -1.43 -11.95
CA VAL A 191 -5.42 -2.14 -11.60
C VAL A 191 -5.66 -3.06 -10.41
N VAL A 192 -6.27 -2.56 -9.32
CA VAL A 192 -6.61 -3.37 -8.15
C VAL A 192 -7.48 -4.56 -8.54
N ARG A 193 -8.53 -4.33 -9.34
CA ARG A 193 -9.45 -5.37 -9.80
C ARG A 193 -8.74 -6.45 -10.61
N CYS A 194 -7.92 -6.07 -11.59
CA CYS A 194 -7.19 -7.04 -12.43
C CYS A 194 -6.18 -7.85 -11.61
N VAL A 195 -5.45 -7.20 -10.68
CA VAL A 195 -4.48 -7.86 -9.81
C VAL A 195 -5.18 -8.81 -8.85
N GLN A 196 -6.31 -8.40 -8.26
CA GLN A 196 -7.13 -9.23 -7.40
C GLN A 196 -7.59 -10.48 -8.14
N THR A 197 -8.14 -10.35 -9.35
CA THR A 197 -8.55 -11.50 -10.17
C THR A 197 -7.39 -12.44 -10.44
N ALA A 198 -6.23 -11.92 -10.84
CA ALA A 198 -5.04 -12.74 -11.10
C ALA A 198 -4.57 -13.50 -9.85
N LEU A 199 -4.54 -12.85 -8.68
CA LEU A 199 -4.15 -13.48 -7.43
C LEU A 199 -5.19 -14.48 -6.92
N GLN A 200 -6.48 -14.23 -7.13
CA GLN A 200 -7.55 -15.19 -6.79
C GLN A 200 -7.47 -16.44 -7.67
N GLU A 201 -7.23 -16.28 -8.97
CA GLU A 201 -7.03 -17.41 -9.88
C GLU A 201 -5.78 -18.22 -9.52
N LEU A 202 -4.68 -17.53 -9.19
CA LEU A 202 -3.49 -18.19 -8.70
C LEU A 202 -3.74 -18.91 -7.38
N THR A 203 -4.39 -18.28 -6.40
CA THR A 203 -4.56 -18.88 -5.06
C THR A 203 -5.59 -20.03 -5.05
N SER A 204 -6.70 -19.90 -5.78
CA SER A 204 -7.76 -20.92 -5.83
C SER A 204 -7.33 -22.21 -6.54
N ARG A 205 -6.41 -22.11 -7.51
CA ARG A 205 -5.95 -23.26 -8.30
C ARG A 205 -4.65 -23.90 -7.79
N ASN A 206 -3.96 -23.25 -6.86
CA ASN A 206 -2.62 -23.70 -6.47
C ASN A 206 -2.65 -24.82 -5.45
N THR A 207 -2.27 -26.01 -5.91
CA THR A 207 -1.77 -27.12 -5.09
C THR A 207 -0.30 -26.92 -4.68
N GLU A 208 0.41 -25.98 -5.32
CA GLU A 208 1.84 -25.75 -5.17
C GLU A 208 2.19 -24.31 -4.73
N PRO A 209 3.37 -24.10 -4.12
CA PRO A 209 3.83 -22.76 -3.74
C PRO A 209 4.14 -21.87 -4.96
N ILE A 210 3.59 -20.65 -4.97
CA ILE A 210 3.91 -19.63 -5.98
C ILE A 210 5.35 -19.17 -5.83
N GLY A 211 6.14 -19.32 -6.89
CA GLY A 211 7.48 -18.75 -6.99
C GLY A 211 7.45 -17.24 -7.30
N GLN A 212 8.53 -16.53 -6.95
CA GLN A 212 8.64 -15.07 -7.15
C GLN A 212 8.39 -14.64 -8.60
N LEU A 213 8.95 -15.36 -9.58
CA LEU A 213 8.78 -15.05 -11.00
C LEU A 213 7.34 -15.22 -11.48
N ALA A 214 6.64 -16.25 -11.01
CA ALA A 214 5.24 -16.48 -11.36
C ALA A 214 4.33 -15.40 -10.75
N PHE A 215 4.62 -14.99 -9.52
CA PHE A 215 3.96 -13.86 -8.86
C PHE A 215 4.19 -12.57 -9.67
N GLU A 216 5.45 -12.24 -9.98
CA GLU A 216 5.82 -11.05 -10.77
C GLU A 216 5.10 -10.99 -12.12
N HIS A 217 5.15 -12.07 -12.91
CA HIS A 217 4.49 -12.13 -14.21
C HIS A 217 2.97 -11.93 -14.10
N ALA A 218 2.32 -12.52 -13.10
CA ALA A 218 0.89 -12.37 -12.91
C ALA A 218 0.48 -10.92 -12.60
N ILE A 219 1.27 -10.22 -11.76
CA ILE A 219 1.02 -8.80 -11.48
C ILE A 219 1.26 -7.95 -12.74
N VAL A 220 2.36 -8.18 -13.47
CA VAL A 220 2.69 -7.44 -14.69
C VAL A 220 1.62 -7.64 -15.78
N ASP A 221 1.13 -8.86 -15.97
CA ASP A 221 0.08 -9.15 -16.95
C ASP A 221 -1.27 -8.58 -16.53
N ALA A 222 -1.59 -8.57 -15.22
CA ALA A 222 -2.76 -7.88 -14.70
C ALA A 222 -2.69 -6.36 -14.94
N ILE A 223 -1.53 -5.73 -14.78
CA ILE A 223 -1.34 -4.30 -15.09
C ILE A 223 -1.55 -4.05 -16.59
N LYS A 224 -1.03 -4.92 -17.47
CA LYS A 224 -1.29 -4.80 -18.93
C LYS A 224 -2.78 -4.90 -19.24
N MET A 225 -3.49 -5.82 -18.60
CA MET A 225 -4.93 -5.98 -18.77
C MET A 225 -5.69 -4.73 -18.32
N ALA A 226 -5.37 -4.17 -17.14
CA ALA A 226 -5.99 -2.94 -16.66
C ALA A 226 -5.78 -1.76 -17.63
N ARG A 227 -4.57 -1.63 -18.20
CA ARG A 227 -4.27 -0.60 -19.21
C ARG A 227 -5.09 -0.78 -20.49
N ILE A 228 -5.35 -2.02 -20.91
CA ILE A 228 -6.21 -2.32 -22.06
C ILE A 228 -7.66 -1.93 -21.75
N ASN A 229 -8.16 -2.27 -20.55
CA ASN A 229 -9.55 -1.98 -20.14
C ASN A 229 -9.81 -0.48 -19.94
N CYS A 230 -8.78 0.29 -19.61
CA CYS A 230 -8.84 1.75 -19.50
C CYS A 230 -8.40 2.48 -20.79
N PHE A 231 -8.19 1.79 -21.91
CA PHE A 231 -7.61 2.38 -23.12
C PHE A 231 -8.46 3.52 -23.70
N GLN A 232 -9.78 3.54 -23.49
CA GLN A 232 -10.64 4.66 -23.89
C GLN A 232 -10.21 6.00 -23.27
N TYR A 233 -9.50 5.97 -22.14
CA TYR A 233 -9.01 7.16 -21.42
C TYR A 233 -7.55 7.50 -21.75
N ARG A 234 -6.93 6.92 -22.80
CA ARG A 234 -5.50 7.12 -23.13
C ARG A 234 -5.06 8.58 -23.36
N ASN A 235 -6.01 9.46 -23.69
CA ASN A 235 -5.76 10.88 -23.86
C ASN A 235 -5.72 11.62 -22.51
N SER A 236 -6.32 11.05 -21.48
CA SER A 236 -6.27 11.52 -20.10
C SER A 236 -4.94 11.15 -19.45
N ARG A 237 -4.51 11.98 -18.49
CA ARG A 237 -3.27 11.75 -17.72
C ARG A 237 -3.54 10.94 -16.46
N LEU A 238 -4.05 9.73 -16.63
CA LEU A 238 -4.28 8.81 -15.52
C LEU A 238 -2.97 8.11 -15.13
N ALA A 239 -2.72 8.08 -13.83
CA ALA A 239 -1.55 7.43 -13.25
C ALA A 239 -1.90 6.84 -11.90
N THR A 240 -1.29 5.72 -11.52
CA THR A 240 -1.45 5.13 -10.20
C THR A 240 -0.18 4.40 -9.76
N THR A 241 0.12 4.45 -8.46
CA THR A 241 1.12 3.60 -7.81
C THR A 241 0.51 2.22 -7.53
N LEU A 242 1.34 1.24 -7.14
CA LEU A 242 0.87 -0.08 -6.78
C LEU A 242 1.80 -0.75 -5.77
N VAL A 243 1.24 -1.19 -4.66
CA VAL A 243 1.87 -2.15 -3.76
C VAL A 243 0.99 -3.38 -3.58
N VAL A 244 1.59 -4.55 -3.77
CA VAL A 244 0.93 -5.85 -3.59
C VAL A 244 1.72 -6.62 -2.55
N SER A 245 1.05 -7.13 -1.54
CA SER A 245 1.62 -7.99 -0.50
C SER A 245 0.90 -9.33 -0.56
N TYR A 246 1.59 -10.40 -0.94
CA TYR A 246 1.05 -11.75 -1.05
C TYR A 246 1.62 -12.66 0.03
N PHE A 247 0.72 -13.29 0.81
CA PHE A 247 1.05 -14.18 1.91
C PHE A 247 0.96 -15.63 1.45
N SER A 248 2.12 -16.24 1.20
CA SER A 248 2.19 -17.63 0.74
C SER A 248 1.88 -18.60 1.89
N ARG A 249 0.66 -19.18 1.87
CA ARG A 249 0.25 -20.19 2.86
C ARG A 249 1.19 -21.40 2.92
N TRP A 250 1.76 -21.76 1.77
CA TRP A 250 2.58 -22.95 1.61
C TRP A 250 4.01 -22.80 2.15
N THR A 251 4.59 -21.60 2.00
CA THR A 251 6.01 -21.39 2.26
C THR A 251 6.31 -20.57 3.52
N GLY A 252 5.30 -19.91 4.09
CA GLY A 252 5.56 -18.96 5.17
C GLY A 252 6.11 -17.62 4.69
N LYS A 253 6.19 -17.39 3.38
CA LYS A 253 6.82 -16.19 2.81
C LYS A 253 5.80 -15.12 2.45
N LEU A 254 6.16 -13.87 2.72
CA LEU A 254 5.60 -12.69 2.10
C LEU A 254 6.33 -12.45 0.77
N LEU A 255 5.59 -12.32 -0.32
CA LEU A 255 6.09 -11.76 -1.58
C LEU A 255 5.48 -10.37 -1.77
N THR A 256 6.30 -9.37 -2.08
CA THR A 256 5.80 -8.02 -2.36
C THR A 256 6.18 -7.58 -3.76
N PHE A 257 5.26 -6.88 -4.42
CA PHE A 257 5.50 -6.11 -5.64
C PHE A 257 5.29 -4.63 -5.29
N SER A 258 6.28 -3.78 -5.52
CA SER A 258 6.20 -2.34 -5.26
C SER A 258 6.56 -1.54 -6.49
N LEU A 259 5.68 -0.61 -6.86
CA LEU A 259 5.80 0.35 -7.93
C LEU A 259 5.27 1.69 -7.39
N GLY A 260 6.13 2.68 -7.25
CA GLY A 260 5.80 3.95 -6.58
C GLY A 260 6.13 3.93 -5.09
N ASP A 261 5.44 4.75 -4.31
CA ASP A 261 5.74 5.07 -2.90
C ASP A 261 4.73 4.56 -1.88
N SER A 262 3.66 3.89 -2.31
CA SER A 262 2.89 3.01 -1.43
C SER A 262 3.78 1.90 -0.85
N LYS A 263 3.59 1.56 0.43
CA LYS A 263 4.52 0.70 1.18
C LYS A 263 3.85 -0.51 1.81
N CYS A 264 4.66 -1.54 2.03
CA CYS A 264 4.39 -2.64 2.93
C CYS A 264 5.51 -2.75 3.97
N VAL A 265 5.14 -2.90 5.24
CA VAL A 265 6.08 -3.09 6.35
C VAL A 265 5.67 -4.29 7.21
N VAL A 266 6.66 -4.96 7.81
CA VAL A 266 6.42 -5.99 8.82
C VAL A 266 7.01 -5.54 10.15
N VAL A 267 6.16 -5.51 11.17
CA VAL A 267 6.53 -5.26 12.55
C VAL A 267 6.67 -6.59 13.28
N ARG A 268 7.80 -6.78 13.94
CA ARG A 268 8.10 -7.93 14.80
C ARG A 268 8.71 -7.42 16.09
N GLN A 269 8.13 -7.80 17.23
CA GLN A 269 8.64 -7.44 18.56
C GLN A 269 8.92 -5.94 18.71
N GLY A 270 7.97 -5.10 18.27
CA GLY A 270 8.07 -3.65 18.37
C GLY A 270 9.07 -3.00 17.40
N LYS A 271 9.59 -3.71 16.39
CA LYS A 271 10.52 -3.17 15.40
C LYS A 271 10.07 -3.46 13.98
N ILE A 272 10.34 -2.54 13.05
CA ILE A 272 10.19 -2.80 11.62
C ILE A 272 11.34 -3.70 11.17
N VAL A 273 11.03 -4.96 10.84
CA VAL A 273 12.01 -5.95 10.35
C VAL A 273 12.00 -6.09 8.83
N TYR A 274 10.98 -5.54 8.17
CA TYR A 274 10.84 -5.50 6.73
C TYR A 274 10.11 -4.23 6.31
N GLU A 275 10.55 -3.67 5.20
CA GLU A 275 9.91 -2.53 4.52
C GLU A 275 10.20 -2.64 3.03
N THR A 276 9.19 -2.40 2.19
CA THR A 276 9.37 -2.37 0.74
C THR A 276 10.13 -1.13 0.29
N LEU A 277 10.91 -1.27 -0.79
CA LEU A 277 11.55 -0.14 -1.44
C LEU A 277 10.51 0.70 -2.21
N ALA A 278 10.32 1.96 -1.82
CA ALA A 278 9.59 2.92 -2.65
C ALA A 278 10.38 3.20 -3.93
N VAL A 279 9.76 3.07 -5.10
CA VAL A 279 10.44 3.26 -6.39
C VAL A 279 10.14 4.67 -6.90
N LEU A 280 11.16 5.54 -6.80
CA LEU A 280 11.02 6.97 -7.05
C LEU A 280 11.90 7.40 -8.23
N ARG A 281 11.42 8.34 -9.04
CA ARG A 281 12.25 9.01 -10.06
C ARG A 281 12.99 10.22 -9.47
N GLU A 282 12.33 10.89 -8.54
CA GLU A 282 12.76 12.04 -7.76
C GLU A 282 11.97 12.05 -6.44
N PHE A 283 12.41 12.82 -5.44
CA PHE A 283 11.59 13.12 -4.26
C PHE A 283 10.16 13.47 -4.64
N ASN A 284 9.18 12.78 -4.04
CA ASN A 284 7.75 12.94 -4.30
C ASN A 284 7.34 12.81 -5.79
N VAL A 285 8.11 12.02 -6.56
CA VAL A 285 7.80 11.67 -7.95
C VAL A 285 7.90 10.14 -8.11
N PRO A 286 6.85 9.39 -7.74
CA PRO A 286 6.87 7.94 -7.83
C PRO A 286 6.92 7.45 -9.28
N THR A 287 7.41 6.22 -9.47
CA THR A 287 7.04 5.46 -10.66
C THR A 287 5.56 5.12 -10.61
N VAL A 288 4.90 5.16 -11.76
CA VAL A 288 3.45 4.97 -11.86
C VAL A 288 3.10 4.08 -13.03
N VAL A 289 2.02 3.30 -12.88
CA VAL A 289 1.29 2.72 -13.99
C VAL A 289 0.53 3.86 -14.67
N ASN A 290 0.69 4.00 -15.97
CA ASN A 290 -0.07 4.96 -16.77
C ASN A 290 -0.47 4.36 -18.12
N LEU A 291 -1.32 5.06 -18.86
CA LEU A 291 -1.86 4.56 -20.14
C LEU A 291 -0.92 4.78 -21.34
N LYS A 292 0.17 5.54 -21.19
CA LYS A 292 1.07 5.92 -22.29
C LYS A 292 2.32 5.04 -22.37
N GLU A 293 2.98 4.84 -21.23
CA GLU A 293 4.23 4.08 -21.10
C GLU A 293 3.91 2.67 -20.58
N GLN A 294 4.59 1.66 -21.14
CA GLN A 294 4.57 0.31 -20.58
C GLN A 294 5.50 0.24 -19.38
N ILE A 295 5.11 -0.54 -18.36
CA ILE A 295 6.00 -0.83 -17.23
C ILE A 295 7.14 -1.73 -17.69
N LEU A 296 8.35 -1.42 -17.24
CA LEU A 296 9.56 -2.22 -17.46
C LEU A 296 10.05 -2.78 -16.12
N ALA A 297 10.87 -3.83 -16.16
CA ALA A 297 11.40 -4.47 -14.94
C ALA A 297 12.21 -3.52 -14.03
N LYS A 298 12.67 -2.38 -14.54
CA LYS A 298 13.35 -1.34 -13.74
C LYS A 298 12.39 -0.42 -12.98
N ASP A 299 11.10 -0.41 -13.34
CA ASP A 299 10.10 0.52 -12.80
C ASP A 299 9.41 -0.04 -11.54
N TYR A 300 9.72 -1.27 -11.13
CA TYR A 300 9.17 -1.91 -9.94
C TYR A 300 10.22 -2.78 -9.25
N VAL A 301 9.93 -3.20 -8.02
CA VAL A 301 10.76 -4.13 -7.25
C VAL A 301 9.90 -5.28 -6.74
N VAL A 302 10.40 -6.50 -6.90
CA VAL A 302 9.82 -7.70 -6.29
C VAL A 302 10.75 -8.25 -5.21
N GLN A 303 10.22 -8.47 -4.02
CA GLN A 303 10.99 -8.92 -2.85
C GLN A 303 10.27 -10.08 -2.15
N GLY A 304 11.04 -10.91 -1.45
CA GLY A 304 10.54 -11.99 -0.62
C GLY A 304 11.04 -11.85 0.81
N PHE A 305 10.16 -12.10 1.78
CA PHE A 305 10.46 -12.05 3.21
C PHE A 305 9.87 -13.26 3.93
N ALA A 306 10.57 -13.80 4.94
CA ALA A 306 10.07 -14.93 5.72
C ALA A 306 9.28 -14.42 6.93
N LEU A 307 7.97 -14.70 6.94
CA LEU A 307 7.09 -14.35 8.05
C LEU A 307 7.27 -15.31 9.22
N GLN A 308 7.06 -14.79 10.43
CA GLN A 308 7.08 -15.53 11.68
C GLN A 308 5.76 -15.35 12.45
N SER A 309 5.50 -16.24 13.40
CA SER A 309 4.41 -16.05 14.35
C SER A 309 4.64 -14.76 15.15
N GLY A 310 3.58 -13.99 15.36
CA GLY A 310 3.60 -12.68 16.01
C GLY A 310 3.83 -11.51 15.05
N ASP A 311 4.22 -11.75 13.79
CA ASP A 311 4.41 -10.67 12.82
C ASP A 311 3.10 -9.91 12.55
N ILE A 312 3.20 -8.60 12.39
CA ILE A 312 2.12 -7.74 11.94
C ILE A 312 2.56 -7.11 10.62
N CYS A 313 1.85 -7.42 9.54
CA CYS A 313 2.08 -6.82 8.22
C CYS A 313 1.10 -5.67 8.01
N LEU A 314 1.63 -4.52 7.59
CA LEU A 314 0.84 -3.35 7.19
C LEU A 314 1.13 -3.06 5.72
N THR A 315 0.11 -2.73 4.95
CA THR A 315 0.21 -2.30 3.54
C THR A 315 -0.65 -1.06 3.34
N PHE A 316 -0.09 0.01 2.80
CA PHE A 316 -0.74 1.32 2.79
C PHE A 316 -0.27 2.26 1.68
N SER A 317 -1.10 3.26 1.35
CA SER A 317 -0.76 4.39 0.47
C SER A 317 0.15 5.40 1.16
N ASP A 318 0.83 6.23 0.38
CA ASP A 318 1.78 7.25 0.87
C ASP A 318 1.14 8.23 1.87
N GLY A 319 -0.18 8.47 1.80
CA GLY A 319 -0.93 9.28 2.76
C GLY A 319 -0.75 8.88 4.24
N LEU A 320 -0.45 7.61 4.55
CA LEU A 320 -0.02 7.20 5.90
C LEU A 320 1.46 7.55 6.16
N GLY A 321 2.34 7.19 5.21
CA GLY A 321 3.80 7.36 5.35
C GLY A 321 4.24 8.83 5.41
N ASP A 322 3.49 9.72 4.77
CA ASP A 322 3.75 11.16 4.73
C ASP A 322 3.30 11.88 6.00
N ASN A 323 2.42 11.26 6.78
CA ASN A 323 1.75 11.90 7.92
C ASN A 323 2.01 11.25 9.28
N VAL A 324 2.53 10.02 9.32
CA VAL A 324 2.87 9.30 10.57
C VAL A 324 4.35 8.92 10.61
N TYR A 325 5.07 9.33 11.66
CA TYR A 325 6.46 8.94 11.86
C TYR A 325 6.58 7.45 12.20
N LYS A 326 7.77 6.89 11.94
CA LYS A 326 8.06 5.49 12.19
C LYS A 326 7.89 5.11 13.67
N ASP A 327 8.35 5.96 14.58
CA ASP A 327 8.22 5.74 16.03
C ASP A 327 6.76 5.77 16.49
N ASP A 328 5.98 6.72 15.95
CA ASP A 328 4.56 6.87 16.25
C ASP A 328 3.74 5.67 15.73
N LEU A 329 4.12 5.14 14.56
CA LEU A 329 3.57 3.89 14.02
C LEU A 329 3.88 2.71 14.94
N LEU A 330 5.15 2.55 15.34
CA LEU A 330 5.57 1.45 16.22
C LEU A 330 4.90 1.51 17.59
N ALA A 331 4.82 2.69 18.20
CA ALA A 331 4.13 2.90 19.47
C ALA A 331 2.63 2.57 19.38
N THR A 332 2.00 2.93 18.26
CA THR A 332 0.58 2.61 18.02
C THR A 332 0.37 1.12 17.82
N VAL A 333 1.24 0.44 17.07
CA VAL A 333 1.19 -1.02 16.90
C VAL A 333 1.47 -1.75 18.21
N ALA A 334 2.40 -1.26 19.04
CA ALA A 334 2.68 -1.85 20.36
C ALA A 334 1.48 -1.81 21.30
N SER A 335 0.64 -0.76 21.20
CA SER A 335 -0.62 -0.69 21.99
C SER A 335 -1.65 -1.77 21.61
N CYS A 336 -1.47 -2.46 20.48
CA CYS A 336 -2.32 -3.59 20.05
C CYS A 336 -2.30 -4.78 21.03
N GLU A 337 -1.26 -4.91 21.86
CA GLU A 337 -1.14 -6.03 22.80
C GLU A 337 -2.06 -5.89 24.02
N LEU A 338 -2.71 -4.72 24.22
CA LEU A 338 -3.43 -4.38 25.45
C LEU A 338 -4.95 -4.26 25.30
N ASP A 339 -5.52 -4.27 24.08
CA ASP A 339 -6.94 -3.99 23.85
C ASP A 339 -7.73 -5.18 23.26
N GLU A 340 -8.90 -5.47 23.82
CA GLU A 340 -9.86 -6.48 23.32
C GLU A 340 -10.42 -6.15 21.92
N ARG A 341 -10.36 -4.88 21.50
CA ARG A 341 -10.70 -4.43 20.13
C ARG A 341 -9.62 -4.77 19.09
N GLY A 342 -8.47 -5.26 19.54
CA GLY A 342 -7.40 -5.84 18.73
C GLY A 342 -6.84 -4.93 17.64
N LEU A 343 -6.60 -5.51 16.46
CA LEU A 343 -5.91 -4.90 15.32
C LEU A 343 -6.72 -3.77 14.64
N GLN A 344 -8.05 -3.81 14.71
CA GLN A 344 -8.90 -2.81 14.07
C GLN A 344 -8.82 -1.44 14.74
N SER A 345 -8.70 -1.39 16.07
CA SER A 345 -8.54 -0.12 16.79
C SER A 345 -7.21 0.56 16.45
N VAL A 346 -6.15 -0.23 16.28
CA VAL A 346 -4.82 0.25 15.88
C VAL A 346 -4.88 0.86 14.48
N CYS A 347 -5.54 0.17 13.55
CA CYS A 347 -5.76 0.63 12.19
C CYS A 347 -6.50 1.98 12.16
N GLN A 348 -7.58 2.11 12.95
CA GLN A 348 -8.35 3.36 13.05
C GLN A 348 -7.55 4.50 13.71
N LYS A 349 -6.72 4.19 14.71
CA LYS A 349 -5.85 5.17 15.37
C LYS A 349 -4.80 5.70 14.39
N LEU A 350 -4.15 4.83 13.63
CA LEU A 350 -3.21 5.22 12.56
C LEU A 350 -3.90 6.08 11.50
N LEU A 351 -5.10 5.72 11.07
CA LEU A 351 -5.88 6.52 10.13
C LEU A 351 -6.13 7.93 10.69
N ASN A 352 -6.59 8.03 11.95
CA ASN A 352 -6.87 9.32 12.58
C ASN A 352 -5.60 10.17 12.78
N MET A 353 -4.47 9.52 13.07
CA MET A 353 -3.16 10.18 13.12
C MET A 353 -2.69 10.67 11.76
N SER A 354 -3.14 10.07 10.66
CA SER A 354 -2.73 10.44 9.30
C SER A 354 -3.54 11.58 8.71
N LYS A 355 -4.83 11.68 9.07
CA LYS A 355 -5.73 12.72 8.56
C LYS A 355 -5.19 14.11 8.83
N MET A 356 -5.23 14.96 7.80
CA MET A 356 -5.09 16.40 7.95
C MET A 356 -6.30 16.93 8.73
N MET A 357 -6.13 17.19 10.02
CA MET A 357 -7.06 17.98 10.81
C MET A 357 -6.48 19.38 10.98
N ALA A 358 -7.33 20.40 10.88
CA ALA A 358 -6.94 21.76 11.23
C ALA A 358 -6.71 21.81 12.75
N THR A 359 -5.47 21.59 13.17
CA THR A 359 -5.05 21.92 14.53
C THR A 359 -4.77 23.41 14.56
N GLU A 360 -5.53 24.15 15.36
CA GLU A 360 -5.34 25.60 15.57
C GLU A 360 -3.99 25.92 16.24
N GLU A 361 -3.34 24.90 16.82
CA GLU A 361 -2.00 25.01 17.37
C GLU A 361 -0.94 24.79 16.30
N ALA A 362 -0.20 25.87 15.98
CA ALA A 362 1.01 25.81 15.19
C ALA A 362 2.07 25.00 15.94
N THR A 363 2.09 23.69 15.76
CA THR A 363 3.18 22.87 16.28
C THR A 363 4.49 23.29 15.61
N GLU A 364 5.54 23.55 16.39
CA GLU A 364 6.88 23.84 15.84
C GLU A 364 7.50 22.62 15.13
N GLN A 365 6.90 21.45 15.34
CA GLN A 365 7.32 20.16 14.86
C GLN A 365 6.98 19.96 13.38
N LEU A 366 7.92 19.40 12.63
CA LEU A 366 7.68 19.00 11.24
C LEU A 366 6.82 17.73 11.20
N PHE A 367 6.17 17.52 10.05
CA PHE A 367 5.53 16.25 9.70
C PHE A 367 6.50 15.38 8.88
N PRO A 368 6.25 14.06 8.74
CA PRO A 368 7.15 13.16 8.01
C PRO A 368 7.44 13.60 6.57
N PHE A 369 6.43 14.02 5.81
CA PHE A 369 6.62 14.56 4.46
C PHE A 369 7.56 15.77 4.43
N ALA A 370 7.29 16.76 5.29
CA ALA A 370 8.13 17.94 5.41
C ALA A 370 9.56 17.57 5.84
N THR A 371 9.71 16.58 6.72
CA THR A 371 11.01 16.05 7.15
C THR A 371 11.77 15.43 5.99
N ALA A 372 11.11 14.61 5.16
CA ALA A 372 11.71 14.05 3.96
C ALA A 372 12.10 15.15 2.95
N ALA A 373 11.26 16.18 2.80
CA ALA A 373 11.56 17.34 1.96
C ALA A 373 12.78 18.14 2.47
N VAL A 374 12.95 18.27 3.79
CA VAL A 374 14.14 18.91 4.41
C VAL A 374 15.42 18.18 4.03
N VAL A 375 15.40 16.84 4.11
CA VAL A 375 16.57 16.01 3.76
C VAL A 375 16.92 16.20 2.29
N GLU A 376 15.94 16.09 1.38
CA GLU A 376 16.14 16.31 -0.06
C GLU A 376 16.63 17.73 -0.36
N TYR A 377 15.99 18.74 0.24
CA TYR A 377 16.33 20.14 0.05
C TYR A 377 17.78 20.42 0.44
N ARG A 378 18.19 19.95 1.62
CA ARG A 378 19.57 20.07 2.09
C ARG A 378 20.56 19.38 1.17
N GLU A 379 20.26 18.15 0.73
CA GLU A 379 21.14 17.42 -0.18
C GLU A 379 21.34 18.20 -1.49
N ARG A 380 20.26 18.71 -2.09
CA ARG A 380 20.34 19.50 -3.33
C ARG A 380 21.06 20.82 -3.15
N THR A 381 20.79 21.54 -2.06
CA THR A 381 21.52 22.79 -1.77
C THR A 381 23.02 22.52 -1.66
N LEU A 382 23.45 21.43 -1.02
CA LEU A 382 24.86 21.07 -0.93
C LEU A 382 25.45 20.66 -2.30
N GLN A 383 24.68 19.98 -3.15
CA GLN A 383 25.09 19.64 -4.52
C GLN A 383 25.26 20.90 -5.38
N GLU A 384 24.28 21.81 -5.37
CA GLU A 384 24.34 23.07 -6.12
C GLU A 384 25.46 23.98 -5.61
N THR A 385 25.69 24.06 -4.29
CA THR A 385 26.80 24.84 -3.73
C THR A 385 28.18 24.29 -4.16
N LYS A 386 28.32 22.96 -4.25
CA LYS A 386 29.56 22.35 -4.76
C LYS A 386 29.80 22.69 -6.23
N LEU A 387 28.74 22.73 -7.04
CA LEU A 387 28.81 23.10 -8.45
C LEU A 387 29.04 24.61 -8.64
N ALA A 388 28.50 25.45 -7.76
CA ALA A 388 28.68 26.91 -7.78
C ALA A 388 30.10 27.37 -7.36
N LEU A 389 30.91 26.49 -6.75
CA LEU A 389 32.35 26.75 -6.62
C LEU A 389 33.07 26.75 -7.99
N GLU A 390 32.40 26.28 -9.05
CA GLU A 390 32.89 26.26 -10.44
C GLU A 390 32.08 27.19 -11.38
N GLY A 391 31.09 27.96 -10.89
CA GLY A 391 30.27 28.87 -11.71
C GLY A 391 29.26 29.72 -10.91
N ASP A 392 28.71 30.76 -11.55
CA ASP A 392 27.96 31.88 -10.95
C ASP A 392 26.93 31.52 -9.85
N VAL A 393 26.90 32.37 -8.81
CA VAL A 393 26.03 32.27 -7.63
C VAL A 393 24.56 32.32 -8.03
N ASP A 394 23.72 31.51 -7.37
CA ASP A 394 22.27 31.47 -7.58
C ASP A 394 21.64 32.88 -7.53
N THR A 395 20.87 33.21 -8.56
CA THR A 395 20.25 34.54 -8.80
C THR A 395 19.06 34.83 -7.88
N SER A 396 18.67 33.87 -7.04
CA SER A 396 17.51 33.95 -6.15
C SER A 396 17.69 34.93 -4.98
N GLY A 397 18.93 35.25 -4.61
CA GLY A 397 19.23 36.09 -3.43
C GLY A 397 18.88 35.41 -2.09
N VAL A 398 18.53 34.13 -2.10
CA VAL A 398 18.17 33.34 -0.92
C VAL A 398 19.38 32.54 -0.45
N ASP A 399 19.74 32.65 0.84
CA ASP A 399 20.74 31.76 1.44
C ASP A 399 20.14 30.38 1.71
N HIS A 400 20.04 29.58 0.65
CA HIS A 400 19.54 28.21 0.71
C HIS A 400 20.33 27.34 1.72
N ARG A 401 21.62 27.63 1.92
CA ARG A 401 22.49 26.86 2.82
C ARG A 401 22.16 27.11 4.29
N ALA A 402 21.97 28.37 4.68
CA ALA A 402 21.57 28.70 6.05
C ALA A 402 20.18 28.13 6.37
N ILE A 403 19.21 28.31 5.46
CA ILE A 403 17.83 27.84 5.65
C ILE A 403 17.77 26.31 5.73
N SER A 404 18.46 25.59 4.84
CA SER A 404 18.48 24.14 4.88
C SER A 404 19.14 23.59 6.15
N LEU A 405 20.09 24.31 6.76
CA LEU A 405 20.66 23.95 8.06
C LEU A 405 19.68 24.19 9.20
N GLU A 406 18.99 25.32 9.21
CA GLU A 406 17.96 25.62 10.21
C GLU A 406 16.86 24.56 10.21
N LEU A 407 16.28 24.28 9.04
CA LEU A 407 15.23 23.28 8.89
C LEU A 407 15.72 21.87 9.26
N PHE A 408 16.95 21.52 8.89
CA PHE A 408 17.57 20.27 9.29
C PHE A 408 17.84 20.20 10.79
N ASN A 409 17.95 21.31 11.53
CA ASN A 409 18.02 21.22 12.99
C ASN A 409 16.63 21.01 13.63
N ARG A 410 15.57 21.51 13.00
CA ARG A 410 14.18 21.40 13.49
C ARG A 410 13.60 19.99 13.46
N HIS A 411 14.08 19.09 12.59
CA HIS A 411 13.54 17.72 12.50
C HIS A 411 13.83 16.83 13.73
N LYS A 412 14.77 17.23 14.61
CA LYS A 412 15.14 16.53 15.86
C LYS A 412 15.45 15.03 15.70
N GLY A 413 15.90 14.59 14.53
CA GLY A 413 16.28 13.20 14.27
C GLY A 413 15.13 12.19 14.27
N LYS A 414 13.88 12.62 14.09
CA LYS A 414 12.75 11.69 13.95
C LYS A 414 12.88 10.83 12.69
N GLU A 415 12.60 9.54 12.81
CA GLU A 415 12.71 8.60 11.70
C GLU A 415 11.43 8.55 10.84
N THR A 416 11.60 8.64 9.53
CA THR A 416 10.55 8.42 8.52
C THR A 416 10.70 7.03 7.88
N LEU A 417 9.74 6.63 7.05
CA LEU A 417 9.83 5.42 6.23
C LEU A 417 10.60 5.72 4.94
N ASP A 418 11.93 5.72 5.04
CA ASP A 418 12.82 6.29 4.03
C ASP A 418 13.38 5.26 3.04
N ARG A 419 13.05 3.97 3.12
CA ARG A 419 13.62 2.98 2.19
C ARG A 419 13.07 3.19 0.78
N HIS A 420 13.92 3.65 -0.12
CA HIS A 420 13.57 3.93 -1.50
C HIS A 420 14.68 3.52 -2.49
N LEU A 421 14.29 3.34 -3.75
CA LEU A 421 15.15 3.12 -4.90
C LEU A 421 14.99 4.32 -5.85
N MET A 422 16.05 5.12 -5.99
CA MET A 422 16.06 6.27 -6.90
C MET A 422 16.42 5.86 -8.33
N LEU A 423 15.46 5.95 -9.24
CA LEU A 423 15.62 5.77 -10.68
C LEU A 423 16.01 7.11 -11.37
N ARG A 424 17.01 7.81 -10.83
CA ARG A 424 17.41 9.11 -11.39
C ARG A 424 17.97 8.92 -12.80
N ARG A 425 17.51 9.73 -13.76
CA ARG A 425 18.19 9.88 -15.06
C ARG A 425 19.22 11.01 -14.95
N PRO A 426 20.52 10.78 -15.24
CA PRO A 426 21.58 11.76 -14.99
C PRO A 426 21.42 13.13 -15.69
N SER A 427 20.64 13.24 -16.76
CA SER A 427 20.61 14.42 -17.63
C SER A 427 19.34 15.29 -17.57
N ARG A 428 18.44 15.06 -16.61
CA ARG A 428 17.19 15.83 -16.51
C ARG A 428 17.30 16.92 -15.45
N LYS A 429 16.77 18.11 -15.78
CA LYS A 429 16.42 19.13 -14.80
C LYS A 429 15.56 18.50 -13.71
N HIS A 430 15.81 18.90 -12.47
CA HIS A 430 15.00 18.51 -11.33
C HIS A 430 13.52 18.86 -11.57
N HIS A 431 12.62 17.99 -11.13
CA HIS A 431 11.18 18.18 -11.16
C HIS A 431 10.75 19.32 -10.26
N TYR A 432 11.35 19.39 -9.06
CA TYR A 432 11.15 20.50 -8.12
C TYR A 432 12.38 21.42 -8.07
N SER A 433 12.13 22.72 -8.18
CA SER A 433 13.13 23.76 -7.85
C SER A 433 13.46 23.77 -6.36
N LEU A 434 14.61 24.34 -5.99
CA LEU A 434 14.97 24.55 -4.57
C LEU A 434 13.90 25.32 -3.80
N MET A 435 13.27 26.32 -4.42
CA MET A 435 12.19 27.09 -3.79
C MET A 435 10.93 26.25 -3.54
N GLN A 436 10.58 25.34 -4.46
CA GLN A 436 9.46 24.41 -4.24
C GLN A 436 9.77 23.42 -3.12
N LEU A 437 10.99 22.88 -3.08
CA LEU A 437 11.41 22.00 -1.99
C LEU A 437 11.45 22.72 -0.64
N LYS A 438 11.92 23.96 -0.60
CA LYS A 438 11.85 24.83 0.59
C LYS A 438 10.41 24.96 1.09
N ALA A 439 9.46 25.24 0.20
CA ALA A 439 8.05 25.35 0.58
C ALA A 439 7.48 24.05 1.15
N MET A 440 7.85 22.89 0.59
CA MET A 440 7.47 21.57 1.12
C MET A 440 8.12 21.28 2.48
N ALA A 441 9.40 21.65 2.64
CA ALA A 441 10.18 21.50 3.85
C ALA A 441 9.68 22.40 5.00
N GLU A 442 9.08 23.54 4.67
CA GLU A 442 8.46 24.48 5.62
C GLU A 442 6.99 24.18 5.92
N MET A 443 6.42 23.13 5.34
CA MET A 443 5.01 22.77 5.51
C MET A 443 4.69 22.51 6.99
N LYS A 444 3.74 23.30 7.53
CA LYS A 444 3.29 23.24 8.94
C LYS A 444 2.00 22.43 9.14
N THR A 445 1.50 21.82 8.08
CA THR A 445 0.30 20.99 8.11
C THR A 445 0.67 19.58 7.66
N LYS A 446 -0.18 18.62 7.96
CA LYS A 446 -0.15 17.31 7.30
C LYS A 446 -0.39 17.46 5.81
N LYS A 447 0.14 16.54 5.01
CA LYS A 447 -0.13 16.47 3.58
C LYS A 447 -1.60 16.01 3.42
N PRO A 448 -2.47 16.79 2.77
CA PRO A 448 -3.82 16.34 2.47
C PRO A 448 -3.73 15.21 1.44
N ASP A 449 -4.23 14.02 1.81
CA ASP A 449 -4.16 12.86 0.93
C ASP A 449 -5.25 11.84 1.22
N ASP A 450 -5.46 10.95 0.25
CA ASP A 450 -6.20 9.71 0.49
C ASP A 450 -5.38 8.78 1.39
N ILE A 451 -6.08 7.94 2.15
CA ILE A 451 -5.42 6.96 3.00
C ILE A 451 -6.12 5.62 2.82
N THR A 452 -5.35 4.61 2.44
CA THR A 452 -5.78 3.22 2.40
C THR A 452 -4.80 2.40 3.21
N LEU A 453 -5.28 1.64 4.21
CA LEU A 453 -4.45 0.85 5.10
C LEU A 453 -5.07 -0.53 5.33
N TYR A 454 -4.27 -1.57 5.12
CA TYR A 454 -4.57 -2.95 5.48
C TYR A 454 -3.55 -3.49 6.47
N MET A 455 -4.03 -4.25 7.45
CA MET A 455 -3.20 -4.90 8.46
C MET A 455 -3.58 -6.37 8.61
N THR A 456 -2.57 -7.23 8.75
CA THR A 456 -2.74 -8.65 9.07
C THR A 456 -1.78 -9.04 10.18
N ARG A 457 -2.30 -9.63 11.26
CA ARG A 457 -1.50 -10.23 12.34
C ARG A 457 -1.44 -11.74 12.19
N PHE A 458 -0.23 -12.26 12.18
CA PHE A 458 0.07 -13.67 12.01
C PHE A 458 0.20 -14.36 13.36
N SER A 459 -0.89 -14.87 13.93
CA SER A 459 -0.84 -15.62 15.19
C SER A 459 -0.83 -17.14 14.96
N GLN A 460 -0.07 -17.86 15.78
CA GLN A 460 -0.30 -19.28 16.02
C GLN A 460 -1.20 -19.36 17.24
N LYS A 461 -2.37 -20.02 17.16
CA LYS A 461 -3.17 -20.28 18.35
C LYS A 461 -2.26 -20.95 19.38
N ASN A 462 -2.20 -20.41 20.59
CA ASN A 462 -1.64 -21.11 21.73
C ASN A 462 -2.26 -22.50 21.73
N GLU A 463 -1.43 -23.55 21.61
CA GLU A 463 -1.83 -24.78 22.29
C GLU A 463 -2.03 -24.40 23.76
N PRO A 464 -3.10 -24.89 24.41
CA PRO A 464 -3.27 -24.63 25.83
C PRO A 464 -1.97 -25.05 26.52
N PHE A 465 -1.41 -24.14 27.32
CA PHE A 465 -0.34 -24.47 28.24
C PHE A 465 -0.79 -25.71 29.02
N LEU A 466 -0.28 -26.87 28.65
CA LEU A 466 -0.29 -28.03 29.52
C LEU A 466 0.65 -27.67 30.65
N GLU A 467 0.09 -27.18 31.74
CA GLU A 467 0.75 -27.15 33.04
C GLU A 467 1.26 -28.57 33.33
N HIS A 468 2.57 -28.72 33.39
CA HIS A 468 3.24 -29.88 33.95
C HIS A 468 4.18 -29.42 35.06
#